data_AF-A0A450RTB6-F1
#
_entry.id   AF-A0A450RTB6-F1
#
_cell.length_a   1.000
_cell.length_b   1.000
_cell.length_c   1.000
_cell.angle_alpha   90.00
_cell.angle_beta   90.00
_cell.angle_gamma   90.00
#
_symmetry.space_group_name_H-M   'P 1'
#
loop_
_entity.id
_entity.type
_entity.pdbx_description
1 polymer ?
#
loop_
_entity_poly.entity_id
_entity_poly.type
_entity_poly.pdbx_seq_one_letter_code
_entity_poly.pdbx_strand_id
1 'polypeptide(L)'
;MNITKPVCQFRILVIEDQEKWYESMEESLRDILGSESARYHWDLAAHATAAKEKVATNHYHFISIDQNMSERPGEQVFPSAGRSLWERFAKTQRFSFRIVYTAYGEPALGADAVRTGKAECWEKSMTGRTHPERAIYSADGWAERIKEILDREYIGYALGQGGKFLPPGMARVARRMAGSCRVGEKPDFQVPPEKESGYLKDCLVLWESALHLAWAQAMALTQKQYADTGMIVTNSETLTNRETDLGRLLPEIAKQGWLGAWGKTIGSGDPETFEGAGNRFLVLASHPLRQLRDRISDTFTFDSLQEEVQSSRDPLLALLDALAFWADNPLLIHVGPVKKEQDRWAAEALRGGEQPVEQMEFDASAPIETVHIPENNVFILWQGPGKEPTLVNLSPFVTVETDESTQRPVLWLISHHRDGIWYRRSLRDGTVHPWKGIAEKERKSLEAAWG
;
A
#
# COMPACT_ATOMS: atom_id res chain seq x y z
N MET A 1 -26.43 13.63 -16.98
CA MET A 1 -24.97 13.65 -17.16
C MET A 1 -24.45 12.26 -16.81
N ASN A 2 -23.87 11.54 -17.78
CA ASN A 2 -23.14 10.31 -17.49
C ASN A 2 -21.84 10.72 -16.81
N ILE A 3 -21.84 10.75 -15.47
CA ILE A 3 -20.60 10.85 -14.70
C ILE A 3 -19.91 9.52 -14.94
N THR A 4 -18.85 9.52 -15.75
CA THR A 4 -17.96 8.37 -15.91
C THR A 4 -17.58 7.88 -14.52
N LYS A 5 -17.86 6.60 -14.23
CA LYS A 5 -17.48 6.00 -12.95
C LYS A 5 -16.00 6.27 -12.72
N PRO A 6 -15.59 6.74 -11.54
CA PRO A 6 -14.17 6.94 -11.28
C PRO A 6 -13.47 5.59 -11.35
N VAL A 7 -12.38 5.52 -12.12
CA VAL A 7 -11.58 4.31 -12.37
C VAL A 7 -10.28 4.42 -11.58
N CYS A 8 -9.75 3.29 -11.10
CA CYS A 8 -8.41 3.26 -10.53
C CYS A 8 -7.38 3.53 -11.64
N GLN A 9 -6.43 4.42 -11.40
CA GLN A 9 -5.49 4.88 -12.41
C GLN A 9 -4.08 4.34 -12.14
N PHE A 10 -3.51 3.61 -13.11
CA PHE A 10 -2.09 3.28 -13.11
C PHE A 10 -1.25 4.54 -13.19
N ARG A 11 -0.29 4.66 -12.27
CA ARG A 11 0.63 5.80 -12.20
C ARG A 11 2.04 5.39 -12.61
N ILE A 12 2.57 6.09 -13.59
CA ILE A 12 3.89 5.85 -14.16
C ILE A 12 4.78 7.06 -13.82
N LEU A 13 6.00 6.82 -13.34
CA LEU A 13 7.00 7.87 -13.17
C LEU A 13 8.14 7.63 -14.16
N VAL A 14 8.42 8.60 -15.00
CA VAL A 14 9.58 8.57 -15.91
C VAL A 14 10.60 9.59 -15.42
N ILE A 15 11.82 9.12 -15.16
CA ILE A 15 12.91 9.96 -14.66
C ILE A 15 14.01 9.98 -15.72
N GLU A 16 14.10 11.09 -16.45
CA GLU A 16 14.89 11.24 -17.67
C GLU A 16 15.47 12.65 -17.74
N ASP A 17 16.79 12.77 -17.87
CA ASP A 17 17.48 14.06 -17.94
C ASP A 17 17.66 14.56 -19.38
N GLN A 18 17.61 13.69 -20.39
CA GLN A 18 17.80 14.06 -21.79
C GLN A 18 16.51 14.57 -22.42
N GLU A 19 16.44 15.88 -22.66
CA GLU A 19 15.27 16.58 -23.21
C GLU A 19 14.67 15.91 -24.45
N LYS A 20 15.48 15.49 -25.43
CA LYS A 20 14.97 14.83 -26.65
C LYS A 20 14.34 13.47 -26.38
N TRP A 21 14.94 12.68 -25.50
CA TRP A 21 14.37 11.38 -25.14
C TRP A 21 13.11 11.56 -24.31
N TYR A 22 13.14 12.53 -23.39
CA TYR A 22 11.99 12.98 -22.63
C TYR A 22 10.81 13.36 -23.53
N GLU A 23 11.01 14.21 -24.53
CA GLU A 23 9.96 14.68 -25.45
C GLU A 23 9.35 13.50 -26.22
N SER A 24 10.21 12.64 -26.77
CA SER A 24 9.79 11.45 -27.51
C SER A 24 8.99 10.50 -26.62
N MET A 25 9.40 10.31 -25.37
CA MET A 25 8.69 9.46 -24.41
C MET A 25 7.34 10.04 -24.00
N GLU A 26 7.26 11.36 -23.80
CA GLU A 26 6.00 12.03 -23.48
C GLU A 26 5.00 11.92 -24.65
N GLU A 27 5.47 12.12 -25.88
CA GLU A 27 4.67 11.95 -27.11
C GLU A 27 4.17 10.50 -27.23
N SER A 28 5.05 9.51 -27.12
CA SER A 28 4.67 8.09 -27.19
C SER A 28 3.68 7.68 -26.10
N LEU A 29 3.88 8.13 -24.85
CA LEU A 29 2.93 7.86 -23.75
C LEU A 29 1.57 8.49 -24.05
N ARG A 30 1.54 9.71 -24.59
CA ARG A 30 0.31 10.39 -24.98
C ARG A 30 -0.41 9.65 -26.10
N ASP A 31 0.30 9.19 -27.12
CA ASP A 31 -0.28 8.49 -28.26
C ASP A 31 -0.82 7.12 -27.88
N ILE A 32 -0.08 6.35 -27.07
CA ILE A 32 -0.41 4.96 -26.74
C ILE A 32 -1.38 4.85 -25.54
N LEU A 33 -1.23 5.73 -24.54
CA LEU A 33 -2.00 5.68 -23.29
C LEU A 33 -3.00 6.83 -23.15
N GLY A 34 -2.84 7.94 -23.87
CA GLY A 34 -3.65 9.16 -23.67
C GLY A 34 -5.13 8.98 -24.00
N SER A 35 -5.48 8.08 -24.91
CA SER A 35 -6.87 7.69 -25.19
C SER A 35 -7.55 7.00 -24.00
N GLU A 36 -6.76 6.44 -23.07
CA GLU A 36 -7.18 5.81 -21.81
C GLU A 36 -6.75 6.64 -20.60
N SER A 37 -6.84 7.98 -20.70
CA SER A 37 -6.43 8.91 -19.62
C SER A 37 -7.13 8.67 -18.27
N ALA A 38 -8.31 8.04 -18.25
CA ALA A 38 -8.97 7.62 -17.01
C ALA A 38 -8.23 6.47 -16.28
N ARG A 39 -7.43 5.68 -17.02
CA ARG A 39 -6.74 4.48 -16.54
C ARG A 39 -5.24 4.69 -16.39
N TYR A 40 -4.64 5.63 -17.11
CA TYR A 40 -3.20 5.90 -17.04
C TYR A 40 -2.92 7.37 -16.72
N HIS A 41 -1.96 7.58 -15.83
CA HIS A 41 -1.33 8.87 -15.59
C HIS A 41 0.17 8.69 -15.52
N TRP A 42 0.89 9.64 -16.08
CA TRP A 42 2.34 9.66 -16.01
C TRP A 42 2.83 11.00 -15.51
N ASP A 43 3.90 10.91 -14.72
CA ASP A 43 4.65 12.02 -14.21
C ASP A 43 6.08 11.96 -14.73
N LEU A 44 6.72 13.12 -14.82
CA LEU A 44 8.07 13.26 -15.34
C LEU A 44 8.98 13.98 -14.35
N ALA A 45 10.21 13.49 -14.19
CA ALA A 45 11.23 14.14 -13.37
C ALA A 45 12.57 14.19 -14.11
N ALA A 46 13.13 15.39 -14.26
CA ALA A 46 14.40 15.58 -14.98
C ALA A 46 15.65 15.28 -14.14
N HIS A 47 15.51 15.09 -12.83
CA HIS A 47 16.61 14.88 -11.90
C HIS A 47 16.14 14.17 -10.62
N ALA A 48 17.09 13.65 -9.83
CA ALA A 48 16.79 12.80 -8.68
C ALA A 48 15.98 13.50 -7.59
N THR A 49 16.22 14.79 -7.33
CA THR A 49 15.46 15.56 -6.32
C THR A 49 13.97 15.66 -6.68
N ALA A 50 13.62 15.98 -7.92
CA ALA A 50 12.23 16.04 -8.37
C ALA A 50 11.54 14.66 -8.31
N ALA A 51 12.28 13.61 -8.66
CA ALA A 51 11.78 12.24 -8.52
C ALA A 51 11.44 11.88 -7.06
N LYS A 52 12.30 12.27 -6.11
CA LYS A 52 12.06 12.05 -4.67
C LYS A 52 10.82 12.78 -4.17
N GLU A 53 10.60 14.02 -4.60
CA GLU A 53 9.42 14.82 -4.25
C GLU A 53 8.12 14.19 -4.79
N LYS A 54 8.16 13.68 -6.02
CA LYS A 54 7.04 12.97 -6.64
C LYS A 54 6.70 11.67 -5.92
N VAL A 55 7.70 10.84 -5.62
CA VAL A 55 7.50 9.57 -4.88
C VAL A 55 7.08 9.80 -3.42
N ALA A 56 7.45 10.93 -2.82
CA ALA A 56 6.99 11.30 -1.48
C ALA A 56 5.49 11.61 -1.44
N THR A 57 4.92 12.11 -2.54
CA THR A 57 3.52 12.55 -2.60
C THR A 57 2.59 11.55 -3.29
N ASN A 58 3.12 10.66 -4.12
CA ASN A 58 2.33 9.73 -4.92
C ASN A 58 2.87 8.30 -4.87
N HIS A 59 1.96 7.34 -4.91
CA HIS A 59 2.30 5.95 -5.22
C HIS A 59 2.39 5.74 -6.74
N TYR A 60 3.47 5.11 -7.19
CA TYR A 60 3.68 4.75 -8.59
C TYR A 60 3.69 3.24 -8.78
N HIS A 61 3.01 2.79 -9.83
CA HIS A 61 2.91 1.39 -10.23
C HIS A 61 4.11 0.98 -11.08
N PHE A 62 4.67 1.92 -11.83
CA PHE A 62 5.85 1.75 -12.66
C PHE A 62 6.78 2.96 -12.51
N ILE A 63 8.09 2.71 -12.39
CA ILE A 63 9.10 3.77 -12.35
C ILE A 63 10.20 3.46 -13.37
N SER A 64 10.48 4.39 -14.27
CA SER A 64 11.65 4.40 -15.15
C SER A 64 12.72 5.31 -14.59
N ILE A 65 13.96 4.86 -14.52
CA ILE A 65 15.10 5.65 -14.03
C ILE A 65 16.20 5.64 -15.07
N ASP A 66 16.53 6.80 -15.62
CA ASP A 66 17.74 6.90 -16.43
C ASP A 66 18.99 6.66 -15.60
N GLN A 67 19.92 5.91 -16.19
CA GLN A 67 21.19 5.59 -15.58
C GLN A 67 21.97 6.86 -15.25
N ASN A 68 22.06 7.75 -16.21
CA ASN A 68 22.88 8.94 -16.15
C ASN A 68 21.97 10.11 -15.82
N MET A 69 21.97 10.56 -14.57
CA MET A 69 21.21 11.76 -14.22
C MET A 69 21.95 12.65 -13.25
N SER A 70 21.50 13.89 -13.13
CA SER A 70 21.95 14.79 -12.08
C SER A 70 21.12 14.64 -10.81
N GLU A 71 21.69 15.02 -9.66
CA GLU A 71 20.97 15.03 -8.39
C GLU A 71 20.03 16.25 -8.31
N ARG A 72 20.51 17.41 -8.80
CA ARG A 72 19.77 18.68 -8.86
C ARG A 72 19.83 19.34 -10.25
N PRO A 73 18.95 20.33 -10.52
CA PRO A 73 19.02 21.12 -11.75
C PRO A 73 20.40 21.76 -11.95
N GLY A 74 20.95 21.65 -13.15
CA GLY A 74 22.22 22.27 -13.54
C GLY A 74 23.49 21.61 -13.00
N GLU A 75 23.38 20.52 -12.24
CA GLU A 75 24.53 19.72 -11.80
C GLU A 75 25.02 18.76 -12.89
N GLN A 76 26.26 18.28 -12.72
CA GLN A 76 26.82 17.27 -13.60
C GLN A 76 26.09 15.92 -13.46
N VAL A 77 25.96 15.24 -14.59
CA VAL A 77 25.28 13.95 -14.72
C VAL A 77 26.22 12.81 -14.35
N PHE A 78 25.76 11.89 -13.49
CA PHE A 78 26.55 10.73 -13.06
C PHE A 78 25.72 9.44 -12.97
N PRO A 79 26.29 8.26 -13.34
CA PRO A 79 25.63 6.97 -13.15
C PRO A 79 25.27 6.66 -11.68
N SER A 80 26.07 7.18 -10.74
CA SER A 80 25.88 6.95 -9.30
C SER A 80 24.58 7.56 -8.77
N ALA A 81 24.08 8.65 -9.37
CA ALA A 81 22.84 9.28 -8.96
C ALA A 81 21.64 8.38 -9.29
N GLY A 82 21.53 7.93 -10.55
CA GLY A 82 20.47 7.01 -10.98
C GLY A 82 20.49 5.69 -10.20
N ARG A 83 21.68 5.13 -9.97
CA ARG A 83 21.84 3.91 -9.14
C ARG A 83 21.37 4.12 -7.70
N SER A 84 21.79 5.20 -7.05
CA SER A 84 21.40 5.49 -5.66
C SER A 84 19.90 5.71 -5.53
N LEU A 85 19.28 6.32 -6.54
CA LEU A 85 17.83 6.52 -6.60
C LEU A 85 17.09 5.19 -6.73
N TRP A 86 17.56 4.31 -7.63
CA TRP A 86 17.02 2.97 -7.81
C TRP A 86 17.09 2.14 -6.52
N GLU A 87 18.27 2.08 -5.88
CA GLU A 87 18.48 1.32 -4.64
C GLU A 87 17.58 1.82 -3.50
N ARG A 88 17.31 3.14 -3.46
CA ARG A 88 16.39 3.73 -2.49
C ARG A 88 14.95 3.33 -2.78
N PHE A 89 14.46 3.54 -4.00
CA PHE A 89 13.06 3.24 -4.35
C PHE A 89 12.75 1.75 -4.27
N ALA A 90 13.68 0.87 -4.65
CA ALA A 90 13.51 -0.58 -4.49
C ALA A 90 13.28 -1.02 -3.03
N LYS A 91 13.80 -0.27 -2.06
CA LYS A 91 13.58 -0.55 -0.63
C LYS A 91 12.25 0.00 -0.12
N THR A 92 11.79 1.13 -0.67
CA THR A 92 10.70 1.93 -0.11
C THR A 92 9.42 1.94 -0.93
N GLN A 93 9.37 1.30 -2.10
CA GLN A 93 8.22 1.25 -2.98
C GLN A 93 7.86 -0.21 -3.30
N ARG A 94 7.40 -0.96 -2.30
CA ARG A 94 7.28 -2.43 -2.40
C ARG A 94 6.24 -2.90 -3.42
N PHE A 95 5.26 -2.06 -3.71
CA PHE A 95 4.15 -2.38 -4.63
C PHE A 95 4.36 -1.83 -6.05
N SER A 96 5.43 -1.06 -6.29
CA SER A 96 5.82 -0.72 -7.67
C SER A 96 6.24 -1.99 -8.40
N PHE A 97 5.55 -2.33 -9.50
CA PHE A 97 5.72 -3.57 -10.27
C PHE A 97 7.13 -3.74 -10.82
N ARG A 98 7.63 -2.65 -11.38
CA ARG A 98 8.98 -2.55 -11.90
C ARG A 98 9.54 -1.15 -11.62
N ILE A 99 10.78 -1.15 -11.17
CA ILE A 99 11.65 0.02 -11.19
C ILE A 99 12.73 -0.33 -12.20
N VAL A 100 12.52 0.13 -13.42
CA VAL A 100 13.38 -0.19 -14.57
C VAL A 100 14.51 0.83 -14.64
N TYR A 101 15.71 0.34 -14.89
CA TYR A 101 16.88 1.14 -15.18
C TYR A 101 17.02 1.30 -16.70
N THR A 102 17.13 2.53 -17.21
CA THR A 102 17.31 2.78 -18.65
C THR A 102 18.72 3.27 -18.94
N ALA A 103 19.32 2.77 -20.03
CA ALA A 103 20.68 3.13 -20.39
C ALA A 103 20.89 3.12 -21.92
N TYR A 104 21.92 3.83 -22.38
CA TYR A 104 22.54 3.58 -23.68
C TYR A 104 23.72 2.62 -23.47
N GLY A 105 23.61 1.37 -23.94
CA GLY A 105 24.65 0.36 -23.77
C GLY A 105 24.66 -0.32 -22.39
N GLU A 106 25.85 -0.65 -21.87
CA GLU A 106 25.99 -1.47 -20.66
C GLU A 106 25.47 -0.79 -19.38
N PRO A 107 24.66 -1.48 -18.55
CA PRO A 107 24.10 -0.92 -17.33
C PRO A 107 25.16 -0.71 -16.23
N ALA A 108 25.13 0.45 -15.57
CA ALA A 108 25.96 0.77 -14.40
C ALA A 108 25.55 0.01 -13.12
N LEU A 109 24.35 -0.59 -13.12
CA LEU A 109 23.98 -1.59 -12.13
C LEU A 109 24.83 -2.83 -12.42
N GLY A 110 25.87 -3.06 -11.60
CA GLY A 110 26.81 -4.16 -11.81
C GLY A 110 26.10 -5.47 -12.15
N ALA A 111 26.70 -6.26 -13.04
CA ALA A 111 26.08 -7.42 -13.70
C ALA A 111 25.32 -8.37 -12.77
N ASP A 112 25.69 -8.48 -11.50
CA ASP A 112 25.02 -9.30 -10.49
C ASP A 112 23.60 -8.82 -10.12
N ALA A 113 23.32 -7.51 -10.08
CA ALA A 113 21.99 -6.98 -9.75
C ALA A 113 20.99 -7.26 -10.88
N VAL A 114 21.45 -7.14 -12.13
CA VAL A 114 20.68 -7.46 -13.33
C VAL A 114 20.53 -8.99 -13.49
N ARG A 115 21.62 -9.75 -13.31
CA ARG A 115 21.63 -11.23 -13.44
C ARG A 115 20.78 -11.93 -12.39
N THR A 116 20.65 -11.38 -11.19
CA THR A 116 19.79 -11.95 -10.13
C THR A 116 18.33 -11.55 -10.26
N GLY A 117 17.95 -10.81 -11.31
CA GLY A 117 16.58 -10.34 -11.53
C GLY A 117 16.12 -9.32 -10.49
N LYS A 118 17.05 -8.74 -9.74
CA LYS A 118 16.74 -7.73 -8.72
C LYS A 118 16.50 -6.36 -9.35
N ALA A 119 17.13 -6.07 -10.50
CA ALA A 119 16.91 -4.90 -11.32
C ALA A 119 16.65 -5.30 -12.78
N GLU A 120 15.60 -4.76 -13.38
CA GLU A 120 15.32 -4.90 -14.81
C GLU A 120 15.93 -3.70 -15.55
N CYS A 121 16.64 -3.96 -16.65
CA CYS A 121 17.27 -2.93 -17.46
C CYS A 121 16.71 -2.94 -18.87
N TRP A 122 16.25 -1.77 -19.35
CA TRP A 122 15.76 -1.59 -20.72
C TRP A 122 16.70 -0.62 -21.47
N GLU A 123 17.32 -1.11 -22.53
CA GLU A 123 18.25 -0.33 -23.35
C GLU A 123 17.48 0.60 -24.31
N LYS A 124 17.93 1.86 -24.40
CA LYS A 124 17.36 2.86 -25.32
C LYS A 124 17.80 2.56 -26.75
N SER A 125 16.85 2.48 -27.68
CA SER A 125 17.13 2.19 -29.08
C SER A 125 17.84 3.33 -29.79
N MET A 126 19.05 3.08 -30.28
CA MET A 126 19.80 4.01 -31.13
C MET A 126 19.26 4.12 -32.56
N THR A 127 18.42 3.18 -32.99
CA THR A 127 17.92 3.08 -34.37
C THR A 127 16.42 3.39 -34.48
N GLY A 128 15.76 3.69 -33.36
CA GLY A 128 14.31 3.83 -33.27
C GLY A 128 13.54 2.50 -33.41
N ARG A 129 14.22 1.35 -33.47
CA ARG A 129 13.58 0.03 -33.55
C ARG A 129 13.52 -0.65 -32.19
N THR A 130 12.42 -1.33 -31.92
CA THR A 130 12.21 -2.12 -30.70
C THR A 130 12.58 -3.59 -30.95
N HIS A 131 13.38 -4.15 -30.03
CA HIS A 131 13.77 -5.56 -29.96
C HIS A 131 13.52 -6.09 -28.53
N PRO A 132 12.29 -6.51 -28.21
CA PRO A 132 11.91 -6.90 -26.85
C PRO A 132 12.73 -8.07 -26.30
N GLU A 133 13.07 -9.04 -27.16
CA GLU A 133 13.93 -10.20 -26.84
C GLU A 133 15.32 -9.81 -26.31
N ARG A 134 15.77 -8.60 -26.63
CA ARG A 134 17.04 -8.01 -26.21
C ARG A 134 16.87 -6.89 -25.19
N ALA A 135 15.64 -6.63 -24.75
CA ALA A 135 15.26 -5.48 -23.94
C ALA A 135 15.69 -4.13 -24.52
N ILE A 136 15.72 -3.98 -25.85
CA ILE A 136 16.01 -2.71 -26.53
C ILE A 136 14.70 -2.09 -26.99
N TYR A 137 14.42 -0.85 -26.62
CA TYR A 137 13.13 -0.20 -26.88
C TYR A 137 13.28 1.18 -27.52
N SER A 138 12.46 1.47 -28.53
CA SER A 138 12.11 2.85 -28.88
C SER A 138 11.15 3.42 -27.84
N ALA A 139 10.89 4.74 -27.87
CA ALA A 139 9.89 5.34 -26.99
C ALA A 139 8.48 4.71 -27.13
N ASP A 140 8.05 4.42 -28.36
CA ASP A 140 6.79 3.73 -28.62
C ASP A 140 6.77 2.31 -28.04
N GLY A 141 7.79 1.51 -28.35
CA GLY A 141 7.86 0.14 -27.85
C GLY A 141 7.97 0.08 -26.32
N TRP A 142 8.56 1.11 -25.72
CA TRP A 142 8.65 1.27 -24.27
C TRP A 142 7.27 1.52 -23.66
N ALA A 143 6.50 2.47 -24.22
CA ALA A 143 5.14 2.78 -23.77
C ALA A 143 4.17 1.60 -24.00
N GLU A 144 4.26 0.90 -25.14
CA GLU A 144 3.50 -0.32 -25.42
C GLU A 144 3.81 -1.41 -24.39
N ARG A 145 5.09 -1.62 -24.08
CA ARG A 145 5.49 -2.65 -23.12
C ARG A 145 4.96 -2.36 -21.72
N ILE A 146 4.96 -1.11 -21.29
CA ILE A 146 4.40 -0.72 -19.99
C ILE A 146 2.92 -0.97 -19.91
N LYS A 147 2.18 -0.58 -20.97
CA LYS A 147 0.75 -0.87 -21.07
C LYS A 147 0.51 -2.36 -20.88
N GLU A 148 1.22 -3.18 -21.66
CA GLU A 148 1.07 -4.63 -21.65
C GLU A 148 1.29 -5.22 -20.25
N ILE A 149 2.42 -4.91 -19.61
CA ILE A 149 2.78 -5.54 -18.33
C ILE A 149 1.91 -5.03 -17.18
N LEU A 150 1.55 -3.75 -17.15
CA LEU A 150 0.66 -3.23 -16.10
C LEU A 150 -0.72 -3.85 -16.23
N ASP A 151 -1.23 -3.99 -17.46
CA ASP A 151 -2.54 -4.56 -17.67
C ASP A 151 -2.63 -6.06 -17.45
N ARG A 152 -1.52 -6.78 -17.60
CA ARG A 152 -1.49 -8.23 -17.57
C ARG A 152 -0.98 -8.82 -16.27
N GLU A 153 -0.01 -8.17 -15.61
CA GLU A 153 0.84 -8.78 -14.58
C GLU A 153 0.90 -8.01 -13.25
N TYR A 154 0.39 -6.77 -13.19
CA TYR A 154 0.53 -5.92 -11.99
C TYR A 154 -0.10 -6.56 -10.75
N ILE A 155 -1.30 -7.14 -10.87
CA ILE A 155 -2.08 -7.60 -9.70
C ILE A 155 -1.44 -8.83 -9.08
N GLY A 156 -1.07 -9.81 -9.89
CA GLY A 156 -0.40 -11.02 -9.43
C GLY A 156 0.90 -10.68 -8.72
N TYR A 157 1.66 -9.71 -9.24
CA TYR A 157 2.81 -9.18 -8.54
C TYR A 157 2.46 -8.48 -7.23
N ALA A 158 1.52 -7.54 -7.23
CA ALA A 158 1.16 -6.76 -6.05
C ALA A 158 0.62 -7.68 -4.93
N LEU A 159 -0.15 -8.70 -5.27
CA LEU A 159 -0.57 -9.77 -4.35
C LEU A 159 0.62 -10.60 -3.85
N GLY A 160 1.59 -10.91 -4.72
CA GLY A 160 2.83 -11.55 -4.33
C GLY A 160 3.66 -10.72 -3.34
N GLN A 161 3.73 -9.40 -3.54
CA GLN A 161 4.34 -8.45 -2.60
C GLN A 161 3.54 -8.36 -1.31
N GLY A 162 2.21 -8.31 -1.41
CA GLY A 162 1.32 -8.34 -0.25
C GLY A 162 1.54 -9.59 0.59
N GLY A 163 1.76 -10.74 -0.07
CA GLY A 163 2.10 -11.99 0.58
C GLY A 163 3.41 -12.00 1.36
N LYS A 164 4.33 -11.07 1.07
CA LYS A 164 5.63 -10.94 1.76
C LYS A 164 5.62 -9.86 2.82
N PHE A 165 4.95 -8.73 2.55
CA PHE A 165 5.15 -7.49 3.30
C PHE A 165 3.92 -7.00 4.07
N LEU A 166 2.72 -7.53 3.82
CA LEU A 166 1.55 -7.18 4.63
C LEU A 166 1.56 -7.88 6.00
N PRO A 167 0.73 -7.41 6.94
CA PRO A 167 0.53 -8.10 8.21
C PRO A 167 0.08 -9.57 8.02
N PRO A 168 0.42 -10.50 8.94
CA PRO A 168 0.35 -11.94 8.68
C PRO A 168 -0.99 -12.49 8.17
N GLY A 169 -2.10 -12.01 8.74
CA GLY A 169 -3.45 -12.40 8.32
C GLY A 169 -3.75 -12.00 6.88
N MET A 170 -3.46 -10.75 6.52
CA MET A 170 -3.66 -10.20 5.18
C MET A 170 -2.68 -10.81 4.17
N ALA A 171 -1.41 -10.98 4.55
CA ALA A 171 -0.39 -11.62 3.72
C ALA A 171 -0.77 -13.05 3.36
N ARG A 172 -1.39 -13.80 4.28
CA ARG A 172 -1.89 -15.15 3.99
C ARG A 172 -2.95 -15.14 2.89
N VAL A 173 -3.90 -14.21 2.96
CA VAL A 173 -4.97 -14.07 1.95
C VAL A 173 -4.37 -13.64 0.61
N ALA A 174 -3.48 -12.66 0.60
CA ALA A 174 -2.79 -12.20 -0.60
C ALA A 174 -2.02 -13.32 -1.31
N ARG A 175 -1.33 -14.22 -0.57
CA ARG A 175 -0.67 -15.40 -1.16
C ARG A 175 -1.65 -16.38 -1.80
N ARG A 176 -2.80 -16.64 -1.18
CA ARG A 176 -3.83 -17.51 -1.76
C ARG A 176 -4.40 -16.92 -3.05
N MET A 177 -4.68 -15.62 -3.05
CA MET A 177 -5.13 -14.90 -4.23
C MET A 177 -4.08 -14.94 -5.34
N ALA A 178 -2.81 -14.68 -5.04
CA ALA A 178 -1.72 -14.75 -6.02
C ALA A 178 -1.61 -16.13 -6.68
N GLY A 179 -1.79 -17.21 -5.91
CA GLY A 179 -1.83 -18.59 -6.42
C GLY A 179 -3.07 -18.94 -7.27
N SER A 180 -4.06 -18.04 -7.28
CA SER A 180 -5.28 -18.15 -8.09
C SER A 180 -5.25 -17.25 -9.33
N CYS A 181 -4.54 -16.11 -9.29
CA CYS A 181 -4.38 -15.17 -10.41
C CYS A 181 -3.61 -15.73 -11.61
N ARG A 182 -2.55 -16.52 -11.39
CA ARG A 182 -1.62 -16.89 -12.48
C ARG A 182 -1.59 -18.38 -12.77
N VAL A 183 -2.00 -18.75 -14.00
CA VAL A 183 -1.76 -20.07 -14.61
C VAL A 183 -0.94 -19.88 -15.89
N GLY A 184 0.37 -20.12 -15.80
CA GLY A 184 1.30 -20.00 -16.93
C GLY A 184 1.46 -18.55 -17.40
N GLU A 185 1.19 -18.33 -18.70
CA GLU A 185 1.29 -17.01 -19.36
C GLU A 185 -0.02 -16.20 -19.34
N LYS A 186 -1.11 -16.70 -18.75
CA LYS A 186 -2.38 -15.98 -18.78
C LYS A 186 -2.34 -14.67 -17.95
N PRO A 187 -3.10 -13.63 -18.35
CA PRO A 187 -3.30 -12.41 -17.55
C PRO A 187 -3.88 -12.72 -16.17
N ASP A 188 -3.55 -11.90 -15.16
CA ASP A 188 -3.91 -12.11 -13.74
C ASP A 188 -5.42 -12.27 -13.46
N PHE A 189 -6.29 -11.85 -14.39
CA PHE A 189 -7.74 -11.88 -14.27
C PHE A 189 -8.42 -13.02 -15.02
N GLN A 190 -7.67 -13.85 -15.73
CA GLN A 190 -8.21 -15.09 -16.30
C GLN A 190 -8.11 -16.21 -15.27
N VAL A 191 -8.80 -16.02 -14.15
CA VAL A 191 -8.83 -16.99 -13.04
C VAL A 191 -9.49 -18.29 -13.55
N PRO A 192 -8.92 -19.47 -13.28
CA PRO A 192 -9.54 -20.73 -13.66
C PRO A 192 -10.93 -20.90 -13.04
N PRO A 193 -11.93 -21.43 -13.76
CA PRO A 193 -13.30 -21.59 -13.27
C PRO A 193 -13.42 -22.24 -11.88
N GLU A 194 -12.59 -23.24 -11.59
CA GLU A 194 -12.57 -23.94 -10.32
C GLU A 194 -12.05 -23.10 -9.13
N LYS A 195 -11.39 -21.96 -9.41
CA LYS A 195 -10.82 -21.05 -8.41
C LYS A 195 -11.59 -19.74 -8.25
N GLU A 196 -12.49 -19.39 -9.18
CA GLU A 196 -13.18 -18.08 -9.22
C GLU A 196 -13.92 -17.76 -7.91
N SER A 197 -14.69 -18.72 -7.36
CA SER A 197 -15.41 -18.50 -6.10
C SER A 197 -14.48 -18.27 -4.90
N GLY A 198 -13.39 -19.05 -4.83
CA GLY A 198 -12.38 -18.89 -3.78
C GLY A 198 -11.66 -17.54 -3.90
N TYR A 199 -11.34 -17.13 -5.11
CA TYR A 199 -10.71 -15.85 -5.42
C TYR A 199 -11.57 -14.66 -4.97
N LEU A 200 -12.86 -14.63 -5.35
CA LEU A 200 -13.78 -13.55 -4.95
C LEU A 200 -13.97 -13.50 -3.43
N LYS A 201 -14.08 -14.66 -2.76
CA LYS A 201 -14.14 -14.72 -1.29
C LYS A 201 -12.87 -14.15 -0.67
N ASP A 202 -11.71 -14.51 -1.18
CA ASP A 202 -10.43 -13.99 -0.68
C ASP A 202 -10.28 -12.48 -0.95
N CYS A 203 -10.76 -11.96 -2.09
CA CYS A 203 -10.85 -10.51 -2.33
C CYS A 203 -11.64 -9.80 -1.22
N LEU A 204 -12.81 -10.32 -0.87
CA LEU A 204 -13.66 -9.75 0.17
C LEU A 204 -13.00 -9.83 1.54
N VAL A 205 -12.37 -10.95 1.90
CA VAL A 205 -11.65 -11.09 3.17
C VAL A 205 -10.47 -10.12 3.27
N LEU A 206 -9.72 -9.94 2.17
CA LEU A 206 -8.60 -8.99 2.13
C LEU A 206 -9.09 -7.55 2.32
N TRP A 207 -10.16 -7.17 1.62
CA TRP A 207 -10.80 -5.87 1.76
C TRP A 207 -11.33 -5.63 3.18
N GLU A 208 -12.10 -6.56 3.73
CA GLU A 208 -12.64 -6.43 5.08
C GLU A 208 -11.49 -6.24 6.08
N SER A 209 -10.42 -7.02 5.97
CA SER A 209 -9.24 -6.89 6.84
C SER A 209 -8.60 -5.50 6.74
N ALA A 210 -8.43 -4.98 5.52
CA ALA A 210 -7.89 -3.65 5.28
C ALA A 210 -8.80 -2.55 5.85
N LEU A 211 -10.11 -2.65 5.66
CA LEU A 211 -11.10 -1.70 6.17
C LEU A 211 -11.09 -1.64 7.71
N HIS A 212 -11.03 -2.79 8.37
CA HIS A 212 -10.98 -2.83 9.83
C HIS A 212 -9.66 -2.28 10.37
N LEU A 213 -8.52 -2.62 9.73
CA LEU A 213 -7.22 -2.12 10.16
C LEU A 213 -7.13 -0.59 9.96
N ALA A 214 -7.60 -0.08 8.83
CA ALA A 214 -7.71 1.35 8.58
C ALA A 214 -8.55 2.04 9.67
N TRP A 215 -9.74 1.51 9.97
CA TRP A 215 -10.62 2.07 10.99
C TRP A 215 -9.97 2.07 12.38
N ALA A 216 -9.40 0.93 12.82
CA ALA A 216 -8.72 0.83 14.11
C ALA A 216 -7.50 1.76 14.22
N GLN A 217 -6.73 1.89 13.13
CA GLN A 217 -5.60 2.83 13.08
C GLN A 217 -6.06 4.29 13.14
N ALA A 218 -7.12 4.65 12.41
CA ALA A 218 -7.70 5.99 12.45
C ALA A 218 -8.20 6.33 13.87
N MET A 219 -8.83 5.38 14.57
CA MET A 219 -9.24 5.53 15.96
C MET A 219 -8.05 5.75 16.91
N ALA A 220 -6.98 4.97 16.77
CA ALA A 220 -5.79 5.17 17.58
C ALA A 220 -5.17 6.56 17.36
N LEU A 221 -5.13 7.01 16.10
CA LEU A 221 -4.65 8.33 15.71
C LEU A 221 -5.55 9.48 16.16
N THR A 222 -6.74 9.26 16.74
CA THR A 222 -7.57 10.34 17.29
C THR A 222 -7.55 10.41 18.82
N GLN A 223 -6.97 9.41 19.50
CA GLN A 223 -7.08 9.26 20.97
C GLN A 223 -6.08 10.01 21.85
N LYS A 224 -4.76 9.91 21.58
CA LYS A 224 -3.73 10.26 22.59
C LYS A 224 -2.90 11.52 22.31
N GLN A 225 -2.92 12.03 21.09
CA GLN A 225 -2.20 13.25 20.70
C GLN A 225 -3.05 14.24 19.84
N TYR A 226 -4.30 13.89 19.48
CA TYR A 226 -5.09 14.54 18.41
C TYR A 226 -6.58 14.71 18.78
N ALA A 227 -6.88 14.74 20.08
CA ALA A 227 -8.21 14.65 20.67
C ALA A 227 -9.17 15.83 20.34
N ASP A 228 -8.70 16.83 19.59
CA ASP A 228 -9.47 18.05 19.27
C ASP A 228 -10.44 17.89 18.08
N THR A 229 -10.69 16.66 17.60
CA THR A 229 -11.64 16.46 16.49
C THR A 229 -13.10 16.59 16.92
N GLY A 230 -13.43 16.44 18.21
CA GLY A 230 -14.80 16.49 18.73
C GLY A 230 -15.74 15.43 18.12
N MET A 231 -15.19 14.42 17.45
CA MET A 231 -15.93 13.46 16.64
C MET A 231 -16.41 12.26 17.45
N ILE A 232 -17.72 12.00 17.38
CA ILE A 232 -18.32 10.78 17.93
C ILE A 232 -18.24 9.69 16.85
N VAL A 233 -17.54 8.60 17.17
CA VAL A 233 -17.43 7.43 16.31
C VAL A 233 -18.48 6.41 16.70
N THR A 234 -19.07 5.74 15.71
CA THR A 234 -20.10 4.74 15.99
C THR A 234 -19.45 3.45 16.46
N ASN A 235 -19.80 2.99 17.66
CA ASN A 235 -19.36 1.68 18.13
C ASN A 235 -20.19 0.57 17.44
N SER A 236 -19.82 0.22 16.21
CA SER A 236 -20.59 -0.69 15.34
C SER A 236 -19.75 -1.82 14.77
N GLU A 237 -20.35 -3.00 14.65
CA GLU A 237 -19.79 -4.14 13.92
C GLU A 237 -19.93 -3.99 12.39
N THR A 238 -20.88 -3.18 11.92
CA THR A 238 -21.24 -3.12 10.50
C THR A 238 -20.16 -2.41 9.67
N LEU A 239 -19.82 -3.00 8.51
CA LEU A 239 -18.84 -2.42 7.59
C LEU A 239 -19.25 -1.02 7.11
N THR A 240 -20.53 -0.83 6.78
CA THR A 240 -21.06 0.46 6.33
C THR A 240 -20.83 1.57 7.36
N ASN A 241 -20.98 1.27 8.65
CA ASN A 241 -20.72 2.27 9.70
C ASN A 241 -19.22 2.59 9.78
N ARG A 242 -18.34 1.59 9.63
CA ARG A 242 -16.88 1.83 9.61
C ARG A 242 -16.42 2.61 8.38
N GLU A 243 -16.99 2.36 7.21
CA GLU A 243 -16.77 3.18 6.00
C GLU A 243 -17.20 4.64 6.27
N THR A 244 -18.37 4.82 6.88
CA THR A 244 -18.90 6.14 7.22
C THR A 244 -18.06 6.85 8.28
N ASP A 245 -17.56 6.12 9.28
CA ASP A 245 -16.64 6.64 10.29
C ASP A 245 -15.32 7.07 9.65
N LEU A 246 -14.70 6.21 8.83
CA LEU A 246 -13.47 6.55 8.12
C LEU A 246 -13.63 7.76 7.20
N GLY A 247 -14.75 7.85 6.47
CA GLY A 247 -15.04 9.01 5.61
C GLY A 247 -15.14 10.33 6.37
N ARG A 248 -15.41 10.27 7.69
CA ARG A 248 -15.43 11.45 8.57
C ARG A 248 -14.09 11.68 9.28
N LEU A 249 -13.43 10.62 9.74
CA LEU A 249 -12.17 10.70 10.49
C LEU A 249 -10.98 11.10 9.61
N LEU A 250 -10.88 10.58 8.39
CA LEU A 250 -9.71 10.80 7.53
C LEU A 250 -9.49 12.27 7.15
N PRO A 251 -10.53 13.06 6.80
CA PRO A 251 -10.39 14.51 6.62
C PRO A 251 -9.90 15.23 7.88
N GLU A 252 -10.38 14.85 9.07
CA GLU A 252 -9.94 15.47 10.33
C GLU A 252 -8.49 15.12 10.68
N ILE A 253 -8.06 13.90 10.40
CA ILE A 253 -6.65 13.49 10.51
C ILE A 253 -5.80 14.28 9.50
N ALA A 254 -6.31 14.52 8.29
CA ALA A 254 -5.63 15.28 7.26
C ALA A 254 -5.46 16.76 7.62
N LYS A 255 -6.50 17.42 8.17
CA LYS A 255 -6.45 18.81 8.66
C LYS A 255 -5.35 19.04 9.69
N GLN A 256 -5.05 18.03 10.50
CA GLN A 256 -4.00 18.11 11.51
C GLN A 256 -2.61 17.82 10.94
N GLY A 257 -2.49 17.54 9.63
CA GLY A 257 -1.24 17.16 8.97
C GLY A 257 -0.81 15.71 9.28
N TRP A 258 -1.72 14.89 9.80
CA TRP A 258 -1.42 13.52 10.23
C TRP A 258 -1.68 12.46 9.18
N LEU A 259 -2.28 12.80 8.03
CA LEU A 259 -2.51 11.80 6.98
C LEU A 259 -1.20 11.22 6.42
N GLY A 260 -0.10 11.98 6.49
CA GLY A 260 1.26 11.52 6.24
C GLY A 260 1.41 10.65 4.98
N ALA A 261 2.16 9.55 5.10
CA ALA A 261 2.38 8.57 4.03
C ALA A 261 1.12 7.76 3.66
N TRP A 262 0.01 7.90 4.38
CA TRP A 262 -1.25 7.26 4.02
C TRP A 262 -1.91 7.98 2.85
N GLY A 263 -1.86 9.32 2.84
CA GLY A 263 -2.50 10.14 1.81
C GLY A 263 -2.05 9.79 0.38
N LYS A 264 -0.78 9.40 0.19
CA LYS A 264 -0.25 8.98 -1.11
C LYS A 264 -0.92 7.71 -1.69
N THR A 265 -1.46 6.83 -0.83
CA THR A 265 -2.06 5.55 -1.24
C THR A 265 -3.58 5.55 -1.18
N ILE A 266 -4.19 6.17 -0.16
CA ILE A 266 -5.66 6.20 0.00
C ILE A 266 -6.32 7.46 -0.58
N GLY A 267 -5.53 8.42 -1.04
CA GLY A 267 -5.97 9.71 -1.55
C GLY A 267 -5.92 10.79 -0.48
N SER A 268 -5.21 11.89 -0.76
CA SER A 268 -5.02 13.01 0.16
C SER A 268 -6.24 13.91 0.33
N GLY A 269 -7.21 13.81 -0.58
CA GLY A 269 -8.31 14.78 -0.68
C GLY A 269 -7.87 16.09 -1.30
N ASP A 270 -8.77 17.07 -1.27
CA ASP A 270 -8.51 18.44 -1.66
C ASP A 270 -7.42 19.07 -0.75
N PRO A 271 -6.41 19.76 -1.30
CA PRO A 271 -5.30 20.29 -0.50
C PRO A 271 -5.68 21.46 0.42
N GLU A 272 -6.80 22.15 0.17
CA GLU A 272 -7.24 23.30 0.97
C GLU A 272 -8.33 22.89 1.97
N THR A 273 -9.29 22.08 1.54
CA THR A 273 -10.45 21.70 2.37
C THR A 273 -10.29 20.33 3.04
N PHE A 274 -9.35 19.50 2.56
CA PHE A 274 -9.17 18.10 2.94
C PHE A 274 -10.38 17.20 2.64
N GLU A 275 -11.38 17.73 1.93
CA GLU A 275 -12.54 16.97 1.51
C GLU A 275 -12.13 15.83 0.58
N GLY A 276 -12.68 14.65 0.83
CA GLY A 276 -12.37 13.45 0.07
C GLY A 276 -11.04 12.78 0.40
N ALA A 277 -10.38 13.14 1.51
CA ALA A 277 -9.29 12.35 2.06
C ALA A 277 -9.75 10.90 2.28
N GLY A 278 -9.02 9.93 1.72
CA GLY A 278 -9.38 8.51 1.75
C GLY A 278 -10.34 8.04 0.65
N ASN A 279 -10.85 8.93 -0.21
CA ASN A 279 -11.85 8.54 -1.22
C ASN A 279 -11.34 7.51 -2.22
N ARG A 280 -10.03 7.46 -2.52
CA ARG A 280 -9.50 6.42 -3.42
C ARG A 280 -9.78 5.04 -2.81
N PHE A 281 -9.55 4.87 -1.52
CA PHE A 281 -9.85 3.63 -0.82
C PHE A 281 -11.37 3.43 -0.63
N LEU A 282 -12.08 4.43 -0.09
CA LEU A 282 -13.49 4.25 0.28
C LEU A 282 -14.43 4.12 -0.92
N VAL A 283 -14.23 4.94 -1.95
CA VAL A 283 -15.13 4.99 -3.12
C VAL A 283 -14.72 4.00 -4.20
N LEU A 284 -13.42 3.85 -4.48
CA LEU A 284 -12.98 2.99 -5.60
C LEU A 284 -12.78 1.53 -5.18
N ALA A 285 -12.37 1.26 -3.94
CA ALA A 285 -12.22 -0.11 -3.45
C ALA A 285 -13.41 -0.54 -2.57
N SER A 286 -13.67 0.20 -1.48
CA SER A 286 -14.56 -0.28 -0.42
C SER A 286 -16.01 -0.39 -0.86
N HIS A 287 -16.57 0.66 -1.46
CA HIS A 287 -17.96 0.65 -1.88
C HIS A 287 -18.29 -0.44 -2.92
N PRO A 288 -17.53 -0.64 -4.02
CA PRO A 288 -17.79 -1.72 -4.95
C PRO A 288 -17.63 -3.12 -4.35
N LEU A 289 -16.65 -3.32 -3.45
CA LEU A 289 -16.43 -4.61 -2.79
C LEU A 289 -17.53 -4.91 -1.77
N ARG A 290 -18.08 -3.90 -1.10
CA ARG A 290 -19.30 -4.05 -0.30
C ARG A 290 -20.49 -4.46 -1.15
N GLN A 291 -20.71 -3.78 -2.28
CA GLN A 291 -21.78 -4.17 -3.21
C GLN A 291 -21.60 -5.61 -3.71
N LEU A 292 -20.36 -6.03 -4.01
CA LEU A 292 -20.06 -7.42 -4.35
C LEU A 292 -20.43 -8.37 -3.21
N ARG A 293 -20.04 -8.05 -1.97
CA ARG A 293 -20.39 -8.86 -0.79
C ARG A 293 -21.90 -9.03 -0.61
N ASP A 294 -22.64 -7.93 -0.75
CA ASP A 294 -24.09 -7.93 -0.60
C ASP A 294 -24.73 -8.80 -1.70
N ARG A 295 -24.31 -8.66 -2.97
CA ARG A 295 -24.74 -9.55 -4.07
C ARG A 295 -24.42 -11.03 -3.81
N ILE A 296 -23.22 -11.30 -3.31
CA ILE A 296 -22.72 -12.66 -3.02
C ILE A 296 -23.51 -13.33 -1.87
N SER A 297 -24.08 -12.54 -0.96
CA SER A 297 -24.79 -13.07 0.21
C SER A 297 -26.25 -13.44 -0.10
N ASP A 298 -26.86 -12.82 -1.11
CA ASP A 298 -28.32 -12.84 -1.28
C ASP A 298 -28.87 -13.93 -2.21
N THR A 299 -28.11 -14.48 -3.18
CA THR A 299 -28.52 -15.67 -3.98
C THR A 299 -27.42 -16.05 -4.98
N PHE A 300 -26.82 -17.23 -4.85
CA PHE A 300 -25.77 -17.67 -5.79
C PHE A 300 -26.32 -18.62 -6.87
N THR A 301 -26.63 -18.05 -8.03
CA THR A 301 -26.59 -18.74 -9.33
C THR A 301 -26.09 -17.73 -10.35
N PHE A 302 -24.78 -17.50 -10.41
CA PHE A 302 -24.21 -16.78 -11.55
C PHE A 302 -24.08 -17.76 -12.71
N ASP A 303 -24.57 -17.37 -13.88
CA ASP A 303 -24.27 -18.04 -15.14
C ASP A 303 -22.78 -17.86 -15.53
N SER A 304 -22.07 -16.88 -14.94
CA SER A 304 -20.62 -16.72 -15.06
C SER A 304 -19.99 -15.95 -13.88
N LEU A 305 -19.25 -16.65 -13.03
CA LEU A 305 -18.43 -16.08 -11.95
C LEU A 305 -17.25 -15.23 -12.50
N GLN A 306 -16.81 -15.53 -13.72
CA GLN A 306 -15.74 -14.83 -14.40
C GLN A 306 -16.07 -13.35 -14.68
N GLU A 307 -17.33 -13.00 -14.92
CA GLU A 307 -17.74 -11.59 -15.10
C GLU A 307 -17.53 -10.79 -13.82
N GLU A 308 -17.83 -11.37 -12.65
CA GLU A 308 -17.58 -10.72 -11.36
C GLU A 308 -16.07 -10.63 -11.04
N VAL A 309 -15.27 -11.60 -11.49
CA VAL A 309 -13.80 -11.50 -11.41
C VAL A 309 -13.30 -10.32 -12.23
N GLN A 310 -13.80 -10.13 -13.46
CA GLN A 310 -13.44 -8.99 -14.31
C GLN A 310 -13.93 -7.67 -13.73
N SER A 311 -15.17 -7.62 -13.23
CA SER A 311 -15.76 -6.40 -12.63
C SER A 311 -15.01 -5.95 -11.37
N SER A 312 -14.39 -6.89 -10.66
CA SER A 312 -13.62 -6.65 -9.44
C SER A 312 -12.19 -6.14 -9.69
N ARG A 313 -11.76 -6.01 -10.95
CA ARG A 313 -10.41 -5.56 -11.32
C ARG A 313 -10.05 -4.20 -10.74
N ASP A 314 -10.81 -3.17 -11.07
CA ASP A 314 -10.48 -1.81 -10.65
C ASP A 314 -10.63 -1.62 -9.13
N PRO A 315 -11.67 -2.18 -8.48
CA PRO A 315 -11.73 -2.17 -7.02
C PRO A 315 -10.55 -2.86 -6.34
N LEU A 316 -10.06 -3.97 -6.91
CA LEU A 316 -8.89 -4.65 -6.39
C LEU A 316 -7.60 -3.84 -6.59
N LEU A 317 -7.44 -3.14 -7.72
CA LEU A 317 -6.31 -2.22 -7.92
C LEU A 317 -6.30 -1.12 -6.87
N ALA A 318 -7.44 -0.47 -6.63
CA ALA A 318 -7.56 0.57 -5.61
C ALA A 318 -7.32 0.04 -4.19
N LEU A 319 -7.71 -1.21 -3.92
CA LEU A 319 -7.38 -1.89 -2.66
C LEU A 319 -5.88 -2.12 -2.54
N LEU A 320 -5.22 -2.62 -3.59
CA LEU A 320 -3.77 -2.88 -3.59
C LEU A 320 -2.96 -1.59 -3.40
N ASP A 321 -3.39 -0.47 -3.98
CA ASP A 321 -2.85 0.86 -3.70
C ASP A 321 -2.88 1.17 -2.21
N ALA A 322 -4.06 1.03 -1.58
CA ALA A 322 -4.21 1.26 -0.15
C ALA A 322 -3.30 0.34 0.69
N LEU A 323 -3.18 -0.93 0.29
CA LEU A 323 -2.36 -1.94 0.95
C LEU A 323 -0.86 -1.63 0.88
N ALA A 324 -0.38 -0.94 -0.16
CA ALA A 324 1.01 -0.53 -0.29
C ALA A 324 1.50 0.26 0.93
N PHE A 325 0.60 0.99 1.61
CA PHE A 325 0.91 1.71 2.84
C PHE A 325 1.49 0.80 3.92
N TRP A 326 0.80 -0.30 4.27
CA TRP A 326 1.24 -1.21 5.33
C TRP A 326 2.42 -2.10 4.91
N ALA A 327 2.63 -2.28 3.61
CA ALA A 327 3.83 -2.93 3.11
C ALA A 327 5.08 -2.06 3.32
N ASP A 328 4.97 -0.77 2.99
CA ASP A 328 6.05 0.21 3.17
C ASP A 328 6.25 0.61 4.64
N ASN A 329 5.17 0.64 5.45
CA ASN A 329 5.14 1.07 6.85
C ASN A 329 4.62 -0.09 7.74
N PRO A 330 5.49 -1.02 8.16
CA PRO A 330 5.06 -2.20 8.88
C PRO A 330 4.55 -1.86 10.27
N LEU A 331 3.64 -2.71 10.76
CA LEU A 331 3.29 -2.74 12.17
C LEU A 331 4.45 -3.33 12.96
N LEU A 332 4.75 -2.74 14.12
CA LEU A 332 5.92 -3.02 14.93
C LEU A 332 5.48 -3.57 16.29
N ILE A 333 6.19 -4.59 16.77
CA ILE A 333 6.02 -5.18 18.10
C ILE A 333 7.37 -5.27 18.80
N HIS A 334 7.36 -5.60 20.09
CA HIS A 334 8.58 -5.71 20.91
C HIS A 334 9.50 -4.48 20.77
N VAL A 335 8.89 -3.29 20.72
CA VAL A 335 9.62 -2.04 20.49
C VAL A 335 10.39 -1.66 21.75
N GLY A 336 11.66 -1.32 21.60
CA GLY A 336 12.51 -0.88 22.69
C GLY A 336 13.66 0.02 22.23
N PRO A 337 14.17 0.89 23.11
CA PRO A 337 15.33 1.72 22.78
C PRO A 337 16.58 0.84 22.65
N VAL A 338 17.40 1.07 21.63
CA VAL A 338 18.69 0.37 21.44
C VAL A 338 19.66 0.72 22.58
N LYS A 339 19.62 1.97 23.04
CA LYS A 339 20.31 2.48 24.23
C LYS A 339 19.43 3.52 24.92
N LYS A 340 19.46 3.58 26.26
CA LYS A 340 18.57 4.44 27.08
C LYS A 340 18.65 5.96 26.81
N GLU A 341 19.64 6.44 26.06
CA GLU A 341 19.90 7.88 25.84
C GLU A 341 19.95 8.26 24.34
N GLN A 342 19.40 7.44 23.44
CA GLN A 342 19.40 7.71 21.99
C GLN A 342 18.00 7.59 21.40
N ASP A 343 17.66 8.44 20.43
CA ASP A 343 16.42 8.40 19.62
C ASP A 343 16.35 7.20 18.66
N ARG A 344 17.12 6.15 18.95
CA ARG A 344 17.27 4.95 18.13
C ARG A 344 16.55 3.79 18.79
N TRP A 345 15.64 3.19 18.04
CA TRP A 345 14.74 2.14 18.47
C TRP A 345 15.03 0.86 17.70
N ALA A 346 14.79 -0.27 18.36
CA ALA A 346 14.70 -1.58 17.74
C ALA A 346 13.26 -2.08 17.87
N ALA A 347 12.79 -2.78 16.84
CA ALA A 347 11.50 -3.45 16.87
C ALA A 347 11.50 -4.68 15.96
N GLU A 348 10.47 -5.48 16.13
CA GLU A 348 10.13 -6.60 15.28
C GLU A 348 9.00 -6.20 14.32
N ALA A 349 9.24 -6.31 13.01
CA ALA A 349 8.27 -5.94 11.98
C ALA A 349 7.30 -7.10 11.68
N LEU A 350 6.00 -6.88 11.92
CA LEU A 350 4.93 -7.82 11.59
C LEU A 350 4.65 -7.85 10.09
N ARG A 351 5.39 -8.71 9.38
CA ARG A 351 5.28 -8.89 7.93
C ARG A 351 5.27 -10.37 7.57
N GLY A 352 4.49 -10.74 6.56
CA GLY A 352 4.53 -12.09 6.00
C GLY A 352 3.99 -13.16 6.95
N GLY A 353 4.16 -14.42 6.58
CA GLY A 353 3.44 -15.54 7.22
C GLY A 353 4.27 -16.71 7.73
N GLU A 354 5.59 -16.72 7.59
CA GLU A 354 6.48 -17.72 8.18
C GLU A 354 7.80 -17.04 8.60
N GLN A 355 8.28 -17.41 9.78
CA GLN A 355 9.45 -16.85 10.47
C GLN A 355 10.72 -16.79 9.63
N PRO A 356 11.71 -15.95 10.01
CA PRO A 356 11.72 -15.11 11.22
C PRO A 356 11.14 -13.70 11.00
N VAL A 357 10.65 -13.12 12.10
CA VAL A 357 10.23 -11.71 12.17
C VAL A 357 11.47 -10.84 11.93
N GLU A 358 11.38 -9.90 10.99
CA GLU A 358 12.51 -9.03 10.65
C GLU A 358 12.76 -8.06 11.80
N GLN A 359 13.94 -8.13 12.42
CA GLN A 359 14.39 -7.10 13.35
C GLN A 359 14.85 -5.88 12.56
N MET A 360 14.39 -4.71 12.99
CA MET A 360 14.75 -3.45 12.38
C MET A 360 15.14 -2.42 13.43
N GLU A 361 16.13 -1.60 13.08
CA GLU A 361 16.51 -0.42 13.85
C GLU A 361 16.15 0.85 13.06
N PHE A 362 15.69 1.87 13.76
CA PHE A 362 15.24 3.12 13.15
C PHE A 362 15.35 4.28 14.14
N ASP A 363 15.46 5.49 13.60
CA ASP A 363 15.43 6.72 14.38
C ASP A 363 13.98 7.21 14.48
N ALA A 364 13.52 7.50 15.70
CA ALA A 364 12.18 8.03 15.94
C ALA A 364 12.09 8.79 17.26
N SER A 365 11.30 9.87 17.23
CA SER A 365 10.77 10.47 18.45
C SER A 365 9.74 9.52 19.08
N ALA A 366 9.77 9.38 20.41
CA ALA A 366 8.74 8.67 21.15
C ALA A 366 8.21 9.54 22.29
N PRO A 367 6.89 9.47 22.60
CA PRO A 367 6.37 10.12 23.77
C PRO A 367 7.03 9.56 25.05
N ILE A 368 7.24 10.46 26.03
CA ILE A 368 8.06 10.31 27.24
C ILE A 368 7.69 9.08 28.12
N GLU A 369 6.51 8.47 27.92
CA GLU A 369 6.00 7.34 28.72
C GLU A 369 6.51 5.94 28.31
N THR A 370 7.50 5.83 27.43
CA THR A 370 7.92 4.55 26.80
C THR A 370 8.94 3.71 27.61
N VAL A 371 9.11 3.97 28.91
CA VAL A 371 10.07 3.25 29.77
C VAL A 371 9.67 1.78 30.00
N HIS A 372 8.39 1.44 29.89
CA HIS A 372 7.90 0.05 29.93
C HIS A 372 6.76 -0.14 28.92
N ILE A 373 7.08 -0.79 27.80
CA ILE A 373 6.14 -1.07 26.71
C ILE A 373 5.57 -2.49 26.91
N PRO A 374 4.25 -2.64 27.14
CA PRO A 374 3.60 -3.95 27.16
C PRO A 374 3.87 -4.77 25.89
N GLU A 375 4.06 -6.08 26.04
CA GLU A 375 4.40 -6.98 24.92
C GLU A 375 3.30 -7.07 23.86
N ASN A 376 2.03 -6.86 24.25
CA ASN A 376 0.88 -6.89 23.36
C ASN A 376 0.68 -5.59 22.56
N ASN A 377 1.48 -4.55 22.82
CA ASN A 377 1.34 -3.29 22.13
C ASN A 377 1.83 -3.38 20.69
N VAL A 378 1.06 -2.77 19.79
CA VAL A 378 1.41 -2.65 18.38
C VAL A 378 1.67 -1.18 18.07
N PHE A 379 2.77 -0.92 17.39
CA PHE A 379 3.20 0.41 17.00
C PHE A 379 3.27 0.54 15.48
N ILE A 380 3.30 1.78 15.00
CA ILE A 380 3.63 2.10 13.63
C ILE A 380 4.58 3.30 13.62
N LEU A 381 5.58 3.26 12.74
CA LEU A 381 6.42 4.43 12.49
C LEU A 381 5.63 5.39 11.59
N TRP A 382 5.38 6.59 12.10
CA TRP A 382 4.54 7.59 11.44
C TRP A 382 5.34 8.85 11.12
N GLN A 383 5.02 9.53 10.03
CA GLN A 383 5.54 10.87 9.75
C GLN A 383 4.43 11.88 10.05
N GLY A 384 4.55 12.54 11.20
CA GLY A 384 3.63 13.62 11.59
C GLY A 384 3.95 14.96 10.89
N PRO A 385 3.24 16.04 11.26
CA PRO A 385 3.39 17.39 10.70
C PRO A 385 4.82 17.95 10.78
N GLY A 386 5.57 17.56 11.81
CA GLY A 386 6.97 17.95 12.00
C GLY A 386 7.96 17.26 11.04
N LYS A 387 7.51 16.31 10.21
CA LYS A 387 8.30 15.46 9.31
C LYS A 387 9.35 14.57 9.99
N GLU A 388 9.54 14.70 11.30
CA GLU A 388 10.29 13.76 12.11
C GLU A 388 9.50 12.44 12.23
N PRO A 389 10.16 11.28 12.07
CA PRO A 389 9.54 10.01 12.36
C PRO A 389 9.13 9.94 13.84
N THR A 390 7.88 9.54 14.08
CA THR A 390 7.29 9.38 15.41
C THR A 390 6.77 7.96 15.56
N LEU A 391 7.06 7.34 16.70
CA LEU A 391 6.51 6.04 17.03
C LEU A 391 5.09 6.20 17.62
N VAL A 392 4.08 5.75 16.89
CA VAL A 392 2.66 5.82 17.30
C VAL A 392 2.24 4.48 17.88
N ASN A 393 1.72 4.50 19.10
CA ASN A 393 1.11 3.32 19.74
C ASN A 393 -0.35 3.17 19.28
N LEU A 394 -0.69 2.03 18.70
CA LEU A 394 -2.03 1.72 18.20
C LEU A 394 -2.92 1.04 19.24
N SER A 395 -2.38 0.67 20.40
CA SER A 395 -3.15 0.06 21.48
C SER A 395 -4.00 1.10 22.22
N PRO A 396 -5.21 0.74 22.67
CA PRO A 396 -5.80 -0.61 22.67
C PRO A 396 -6.56 -1.03 21.40
N PHE A 397 -6.55 -0.24 20.32
CA PHE A 397 -7.32 -0.52 19.09
C PHE A 397 -6.73 -1.64 18.24
N VAL A 398 -5.41 -1.73 18.25
CA VAL A 398 -4.65 -2.80 17.63
C VAL A 398 -3.74 -3.41 18.69
N THR A 399 -3.84 -4.72 18.86
CA THR A 399 -3.03 -5.50 19.79
C THR A 399 -2.50 -6.74 19.09
N VAL A 400 -1.45 -7.35 19.66
CA VAL A 400 -0.90 -8.61 19.21
C VAL A 400 -0.98 -9.64 20.33
N GLU A 401 -1.27 -10.88 19.97
CA GLU A 401 -1.14 -12.03 20.87
C GLU A 401 -0.44 -13.18 20.14
N THR A 402 0.32 -13.98 20.87
CA THR A 402 0.90 -15.20 20.33
C THR A 402 -0.13 -16.32 20.42
N ASP A 403 -0.47 -16.92 19.28
CA ASP A 403 -1.31 -18.12 19.25
C ASP A 403 -0.54 -19.28 19.89
N GLU A 404 -1.08 -19.83 20.98
CA GLU A 404 -0.41 -20.88 21.76
C GLU A 404 -0.12 -22.16 20.94
N SER A 405 -0.99 -22.49 19.98
CA SER A 405 -0.89 -23.71 19.18
C SER A 405 0.16 -23.62 18.08
N THR A 406 0.33 -22.44 17.50
CA THR A 406 1.22 -22.20 16.35
C THR A 406 2.47 -21.41 16.72
N GLN A 407 2.52 -20.81 17.92
CA GLN A 407 3.55 -19.88 18.37
C GLN A 407 3.76 -18.70 17.41
N ARG A 408 2.70 -18.30 16.70
CA ARG A 408 2.73 -17.20 15.71
C ARG A 408 1.95 -15.99 16.23
N PRO A 409 2.39 -14.76 15.93
CA PRO A 409 1.66 -13.56 16.30
C PRO A 409 0.35 -13.46 15.51
N VAL A 410 -0.73 -13.14 16.22
CA VAL A 410 -2.06 -12.86 15.71
C VAL A 410 -2.39 -11.42 16.06
N LEU A 411 -2.69 -10.63 15.03
CA LEU A 411 -3.18 -9.27 15.20
C LEU A 411 -4.66 -9.29 15.53
N TRP A 412 -5.01 -8.52 16.55
CA TRP A 412 -6.37 -8.33 17.03
C TRP A 412 -6.75 -6.86 16.88
N LEU A 413 -7.87 -6.64 16.21
CA LEU A 413 -8.45 -5.31 16.01
C LEU A 413 -9.67 -5.16 16.90
N ILE A 414 -9.86 -4.00 17.50
CA ILE A 414 -11.11 -3.66 18.17
C ILE A 414 -12.29 -3.80 17.19
N SER A 415 -13.40 -4.38 17.65
CA SER A 415 -14.58 -4.61 16.81
C SER A 415 -15.75 -3.74 17.24
N HIS A 416 -16.30 -4.01 18.43
CA HIS A 416 -17.44 -3.28 18.98
C HIS A 416 -17.59 -3.49 20.49
N HIS A 417 -18.49 -2.75 21.14
CA HIS A 417 -18.93 -2.93 22.52
C HIS A 417 -20.42 -3.27 22.54
N ARG A 418 -20.78 -4.36 23.22
CA ARG A 418 -22.17 -4.79 23.35
C ARG A 418 -22.38 -5.48 24.69
N ASP A 419 -23.48 -5.15 25.36
CA ASP A 419 -23.90 -5.77 26.62
C ASP A 419 -22.80 -5.70 27.72
N GLY A 420 -22.04 -4.60 27.75
CA GLY A 420 -20.94 -4.39 28.71
C GLY A 420 -19.64 -5.13 28.39
N ILE A 421 -19.55 -5.75 27.21
CA ILE A 421 -18.43 -6.57 26.77
C ILE A 421 -17.80 -5.93 25.52
N TRP A 422 -16.48 -5.76 25.57
CA TRP A 422 -15.69 -5.37 24.40
C TRP A 422 -15.40 -6.60 23.54
N TYR A 423 -15.49 -6.45 22.22
CA TYR A 423 -15.21 -7.48 21.24
C TYR A 423 -14.05 -7.08 20.36
N ARG A 424 -13.24 -8.06 19.97
CA ARG A 424 -12.11 -7.90 19.06
C ARG A 424 -12.20 -8.90 17.91
N ARG A 425 -11.72 -8.48 16.74
CA ARG A 425 -11.64 -9.29 15.53
C ARG A 425 -10.21 -9.76 15.31
N SER A 426 -10.06 -11.05 15.07
CA SER A 426 -8.82 -11.65 14.60
C SER A 426 -8.57 -11.27 13.15
N LEU A 427 -7.41 -10.68 12.85
CA LEU A 427 -6.99 -10.41 11.47
C LEU A 427 -6.59 -11.70 10.73
N ARG A 428 -6.38 -12.81 11.47
CA ARG A 428 -6.06 -14.11 10.87
C ARG A 428 -7.24 -14.59 10.06
N ASP A 429 -8.41 -14.72 10.67
CA ASP A 429 -9.58 -15.41 10.11
C ASP A 429 -10.88 -14.60 10.14
N GLY A 430 -10.85 -13.35 10.63
CA GLY A 430 -12.01 -12.48 10.71
C GLY A 430 -12.97 -12.82 11.85
N THR A 431 -12.66 -13.81 12.67
CA THR A 431 -13.54 -14.19 13.78
C THR A 431 -13.58 -13.11 14.86
N VAL A 432 -14.77 -12.88 15.42
CA VAL A 432 -15.01 -11.88 16.46
C VAL A 432 -15.19 -12.59 17.79
N HIS A 433 -14.44 -12.15 18.81
CA HIS A 433 -14.43 -12.78 20.13
C HIS A 433 -14.59 -11.73 21.24
N PRO A 434 -15.25 -12.08 22.35
CA PRO A 434 -15.21 -11.29 23.58
C PRO A 434 -13.76 -11.07 24.02
N TRP A 435 -13.39 -9.82 24.30
CA TRP A 435 -12.10 -9.47 24.83
C TRP A 435 -12.08 -9.70 26.34
N LYS A 436 -11.65 -10.90 26.74
CA LYS A 436 -11.48 -11.28 28.14
C LYS A 436 -10.16 -10.72 28.67
N GLY A 437 -10.15 -10.30 29.94
CA GLY A 437 -8.92 -9.88 30.62
C GLY A 437 -8.36 -8.53 30.18
N ILE A 438 -9.17 -7.68 29.56
CA ILE A 438 -8.77 -6.30 29.24
C ILE A 438 -8.31 -5.56 30.50
N ALA A 439 -7.15 -4.91 30.45
CA ALA A 439 -6.65 -4.17 31.59
C ALA A 439 -7.50 -2.92 31.84
N GLU A 440 -7.66 -2.51 33.09
CA GLU A 440 -8.49 -1.35 33.46
C GLU A 440 -8.07 -0.06 32.73
N LYS A 441 -6.77 0.13 32.49
CA LYS A 441 -6.24 1.27 31.72
C LYS A 441 -6.65 1.22 30.25
N GLU A 442 -6.62 0.04 29.63
CA GLU A 442 -7.05 -0.16 28.24
C GLU A 442 -8.55 0.04 28.13
N ARG A 443 -9.32 -0.54 29.05
CA ARG A 443 -10.77 -0.39 29.14
C ARG A 443 -11.17 1.09 29.23
N LYS A 444 -10.57 1.85 30.14
CA LYS A 444 -10.81 3.29 30.26
C LYS A 444 -10.44 4.06 29.01
N SER A 445 -9.36 3.66 28.32
CA SER A 445 -8.95 4.29 27.06
C SER A 445 -9.98 4.01 25.96
N LEU A 446 -10.50 2.78 25.86
CA LEU A 446 -11.60 2.46 24.93
C LEU A 446 -12.86 3.24 25.31
N GLU A 447 -13.31 3.21 26.57
CA GLU A 447 -14.50 3.96 27.01
C GLU A 447 -14.38 5.45 26.66
N ALA A 448 -13.24 6.08 26.92
CA ALA A 448 -12.96 7.46 26.51
C ALA A 448 -13.00 7.71 24.98
N ALA A 449 -12.77 6.68 24.14
CA ALA A 449 -12.86 6.81 22.68
C ALA A 449 -14.30 6.92 22.18
N TRP A 450 -15.23 6.31 22.90
CA TRP A 450 -16.62 6.13 22.44
C TRP A 450 -17.65 6.89 23.28
N GLY A 451 -17.23 7.56 24.38
CA GLY A 451 -18.09 8.39 25.23
C GLY A 451 -18.62 7.62 26.42
#